data_AF-A0A8T4PYJ2-F1
#
_entry.id   AF-A0A8T4PYJ2-F1
#
_cell.length_a   1.000
_cell.length_b   1.000
_cell.length_c   1.000
_cell.angle_alpha   90.00
_cell.angle_beta   90.00
_cell.angle_gamma   90.00
#
_symmetry.space_group_name_H-M   'P 1'
#
loop_
_entity.id
_entity.type
_entity.pdbx_description
1 polymer ?
#
loop_
_entity_poly.entity_id
_entity_poly.type
_entity_poly.pdbx_seq_one_letter_code
_entity_poly.pdbx_strand_id
1 'polypeptide(L)' 'MATTIQISEKLMDTLRDRKMYEKESYEEVIWDLLEDTMELSEETKKNIAQSEKEIKEGKTVTLDKIKKELKL' A
#
# COMPACT_ATOMS: atom_id res chain seq x y z
N MET A 1 6.63 -17.12 13.22
CA MET A 1 6.64 -17.35 14.69
C MET A 1 5.87 -16.19 15.28
N ALA A 2 4.77 -16.44 15.98
CA ALA A 2 3.94 -15.37 16.52
C ALA A 2 4.41 -15.01 17.94
N THR A 3 4.36 -13.73 18.27
CA THR A 3 4.56 -13.19 19.61
C THR A 3 3.25 -12.61 20.13
N THR A 4 3.14 -12.43 21.44
CA THR A 4 1.93 -11.86 22.06
C THR A 4 2.20 -10.43 22.48
N ILE A 5 1.27 -9.53 22.14
CA ILE A 5 1.20 -8.18 22.70
C ILE A 5 -0.02 -8.09 23.62
N GLN A 6 0.03 -7.22 24.63
CA GLN A 6 -1.12 -6.92 25.48
C GLN A 6 -1.74 -5.60 25.01
N ILE A 7 -3.06 -5.57 24.88
CA ILE A 7 -3.82 -4.38 24.47
C ILE A 7 -5.03 -4.19 25.39
N SER A 8 -5.56 -2.98 25.46
CA SER A 8 -6.80 -2.72 26.20
C SER A 8 -8.01 -3.28 25.47
N GLU A 9 -9.09 -3.58 26.21
CA GLU A 9 -10.38 -4.01 25.63
C GLU A 9 -10.88 -3.01 24.59
N LYS A 10 -10.76 -1.71 24.90
CA LYS A 10 -11.12 -0.62 23.98
C LYS A 10 -10.36 -0.70 22.65
N LEU A 11 -9.05 -0.99 22.68
CA LEU A 11 -8.26 -1.11 21.45
C LEU A 11 -8.67 -2.37 20.68
N MET A 12 -8.93 -3.49 21.36
CA MET A 12 -9.43 -4.72 20.73
C MET A 12 -10.73 -4.49 19.98
N ASP A 13 -11.69 -3.79 20.59
CA ASP A 13 -12.98 -3.49 19.95
C ASP A 13 -12.79 -2.53 18.76
N THR A 14 -11.92 -1.53 18.90
CA THR A 14 -11.58 -0.61 17.80
C THR A 14 -10.98 -1.36 16.60
N LEU A 15 -10.08 -2.32 16.85
CA LEU A 15 -9.48 -3.15 15.79
C LEU A 15 -10.51 -4.09 15.13
N ARG A 16 -11.49 -4.59 15.91
CA ARG A 16 -12.59 -5.41 15.40
C ARG A 16 -13.46 -4.64 14.42
N ASP A 17 -13.84 -3.42 14.77
CA ASP A 17 -14.68 -2.55 13.94
C ASP A 17 -13.95 -2.07 12.68
N ARG A 18 -12.62 -2.10 12.69
CA ARG A 18 -11.79 -1.67 11.56
C ARG A 18 -11.59 -2.76 10.51
N LYS A 19 -12.00 -4.00 10.78
CA LYS A 19 -11.89 -5.09 9.81
C LYS A 19 -12.74 -4.82 8.58
N MET A 20 -12.16 -4.90 7.39
CA MET A 20 -12.89 -4.76 6.13
C MET A 20 -13.70 -6.01 5.77
N TYR A 21 -13.28 -7.18 6.27
CA TYR A 21 -13.97 -8.45 6.08
C TYR A 21 -13.77 -9.38 7.27
N GLU A 22 -14.68 -10.34 7.46
CA GLU A 22 -14.76 -11.16 8.68
C GLU A 22 -13.48 -11.95 9.00
N LYS A 23 -12.77 -12.40 7.97
CA LYS A 23 -11.57 -13.26 8.10
C LYS A 23 -10.25 -12.50 8.19
N GLU A 24 -10.28 -11.18 8.15
CA GLU A 24 -9.08 -10.35 8.27
C GLU A 24 -8.46 -10.51 9.65
N SER A 25 -7.14 -10.69 9.71
CA SER A 25 -6.41 -10.82 10.97
C SER A 25 -6.16 -9.46 11.61
N TYR A 26 -6.00 -9.42 12.92
CA TYR A 26 -5.59 -8.18 13.59
C TYR A 26 -4.18 -7.75 13.19
N GLU A 27 -3.33 -8.67 12.76
CA GLU A 27 -2.00 -8.36 12.25
C GLU A 27 -2.08 -7.57 10.94
N GLU A 28 -2.93 -7.98 9.99
CA GLU A 28 -3.17 -7.22 8.76
C GLU A 28 -3.69 -5.81 9.06
N VAL A 29 -4.72 -5.69 9.90
CA VAL A 29 -5.27 -4.37 10.30
C VAL A 29 -4.20 -3.48 10.94
N ILE A 30 -3.32 -4.05 11.78
CA ILE A 30 -2.25 -3.28 12.43
C ILE A 30 -1.17 -2.87 11.42
N TRP A 31 -0.80 -3.75 10.48
CA TRP A 31 0.17 -3.41 9.44
C TRP A 31 -0.31 -2.30 8.52
N ASP A 32 -1.57 -2.39 8.07
CA ASP A 32 -2.19 -1.35 7.24
C ASP A 32 -2.21 0.01 7.96
N LEU A 33 -2.45 0.01 9.28
CA LEU A 33 -2.40 1.22 10.11
C LEU A 33 -0.99 1.80 10.25
N LEU A 34 0.04 0.96 10.22
CA LEU A 34 1.44 1.38 10.37
C LEU A 34 2.04 1.82 9.04
N GLU A 35 1.53 1.33 7.91
CA GLU A 35 2.06 1.60 6.56
C GLU A 35 2.25 3.10 6.30
N ASP A 36 1.29 3.93 6.67
CA ASP A 36 1.34 5.39 6.51
C ASP A 36 2.54 6.06 7.22
N THR A 37 3.05 5.42 8.27
CA THR A 37 4.18 5.93 9.08
C THR A 37 5.51 5.27 8.70
N MET A 38 5.48 4.24 7.88
CA MET A 38 6.67 3.54 7.44
C MET A 38 7.32 4.29 6.29
N GLU A 39 8.65 4.31 6.28
CA GLU A 39 9.39 4.83 5.15
C GLU A 39 9.19 3.91 3.94
N LEU A 40 9.02 4.50 2.76
CA LEU A 40 8.97 3.73 1.51
C LEU A 40 10.16 2.79 1.42
N SER A 41 9.91 1.56 0.96
CA SER A 41 10.99 0.60 0.74
C SER A 41 12.04 1.16 -0.24
N GLU A 42 13.30 0.75 -0.08
CA GLU A 42 14.37 1.18 -0.99
C GLU A 42 14.08 0.84 -2.46
N GLU A 43 13.36 -0.25 -2.71
CA GLU A 43 12.86 -0.61 -4.03
C GLU A 43 11.84 0.41 -4.55
N THR A 44 10.88 0.80 -3.71
CA THR A 44 9.86 1.81 -4.06
C THR A 44 10.52 3.16 -4.36
N LYS A 45 11.48 3.59 -3.55
CA LYS A 45 12.26 4.81 -3.80
C LYS A 45 13.01 4.75 -5.14
N LYS A 46 13.65 3.61 -5.46
CA LYS A 46 14.32 3.41 -6.75
C LYS A 46 13.36 3.47 -7.93
N ASN A 47 12.18 2.87 -7.80
CA ASN A 47 11.14 2.89 -8.83
C ASN A 47 10.64 4.33 -9.07
N ILE A 48 10.39 5.10 -8.01
CA ILE A 48 10.00 6.51 -8.11
C ILE A 48 11.09 7.31 -8.84
N ALA A 49 12.36 7.18 -8.43
CA ALA A 49 13.47 7.89 -9.06
C ALA A 49 13.61 7.55 -10.55
N GLN A 50 13.39 6.30 -10.93
CA GLN A 50 13.39 5.86 -12.33
C GLN A 50 12.21 6.45 -13.09
N SER A 51 11.00 6.42 -12.53
CA SER A 51 9.81 7.02 -13.15
C SER A 51 9.96 8.53 -13.36
N GLU A 52 10.51 9.25 -12.38
CA GLU A 52 10.81 10.68 -12.53
C GLU A 52 11.78 10.97 -13.69
N LYS A 53 12.79 10.12 -13.86
CA LYS A 53 13.73 10.21 -14.97
C LYS A 53 13.03 9.96 -16.32
N GLU A 54 12.20 8.93 -16.41
CA GLU A 54 11.45 8.61 -17.62
C GLU A 54 10.46 9.71 -18.02
N ILE A 55 9.81 10.33 -17.04
CA ILE A 55 8.96 11.51 -17.26
C ILE A 55 9.77 12.67 -17.84
N LYS A 56 10.95 12.96 -17.26
CA LYS A 56 11.86 14.01 -17.76
C LYS A 56 12.39 13.71 -19.17
N GLU A 57 12.63 12.44 -19.48
CA GLU A 57 13.07 11.98 -20.81
C GLU A 57 11.90 11.90 -21.82
N GLY A 58 10.66 12.19 -21.42
CA GLY A 58 9.49 12.13 -22.29
C GLY A 58 9.05 10.71 -22.64
N LYS A 59 9.50 9.69 -21.89
CA LYS A 59 9.12 8.27 -22.06
C LYS A 59 7.74 7.97 -21.49
N THR A 60 6.81 8.92 -21.58
CA THR A 60 5.43 8.76 -21.15
C THR A 60 4.53 8.64 -22.38
N VAL A 61 3.43 7.92 -22.22
CA VAL A 61 2.41 7.75 -23.25
C VAL A 61 1.06 8.15 -22.68
N THR A 62 0.25 8.81 -23.50
CA THR A 62 -1.08 9.21 -23.05
C THR A 62 -1.99 8.01 -22.94
N LEU A 63 -2.95 8.07 -22.00
CA LEU A 63 -3.94 7.02 -21.82
C LEU A 63 -4.71 6.73 -23.12
N ASP A 64 -5.07 7.76 -23.89
CA ASP A 64 -5.77 7.61 -25.17
C ASP A 64 -4.95 6.86 -26.22
N LYS A 65 -3.63 7.07 -26.24
CA LYS A 65 -2.72 6.36 -27.15
C LYS A 65 -2.65 4.89 -26.76
N ILE A 66 -2.46 4.59 -25.47
CA ILE A 66 -2.46 3.21 -24.95
C ILE A 66 -3.79 2.51 -25.26
N LYS A 67 -4.94 3.16 -25.02
CA LYS A 67 -6.26 2.58 -25.31
C LYS A 67 -6.42 2.19 -26.77
N LYS A 68 -5.98 3.05 -27.69
CA LYS A 68 -5.96 2.76 -29.14
C LYS A 68 -5.06 1.58 -29.48
N GLU A 69 -3.86 1.48 -28.88
CA GLU A 69 -2.93 0.36 -29.10
C GLU A 69 -3.48 -0.96 -28.54
N LEU A 70 -4.12 -0.92 -27.38
CA LEU A 70 -4.72 -2.08 -26.71
C LEU A 70 -6.12 -2.44 -27.23
N LYS A 71 -6.69 -1.66 -28.15
CA LYS A 71 -8.04 -1.83 -28.71
C LYS A 71 -9.13 -1.84 -27.63
N LEU A 72 -9.00 -0.96 -26.65
CA LEU A 72 -9.95 -0.70 -25.56
C LEU A 72 -10.76 0.58 -25.79
#